data_AF-A0A2S7Q384-F1
#
_entry.id   AF-A0A2S7Q384-F1
#
_cell.length_a   1.000
_cell.length_b   1.000
_cell.length_c   1.000
_cell.angle_alpha   90.00
_cell.angle_beta   90.00
_cell.angle_gamma   90.00
#
_symmetry.space_group_name_H-M   'P 1'
#
loop_
_entity.id
_entity.type
_entity.pdbx_description
1 polymer ?
#
loop_
_entity_poly.entity_id
_entity_poly.type
_entity_poly.pdbx_seq_one_letter_code
_entity_poly.pdbx_strand_id
1 'polypeptide(L)'
;MAAALKSALPSHLKPSSLSPNGDPAEFARKHHGKTQSHMAFENTSTSVAASQMRNALNNLADTVSDPEQKKLFETEMDNFFALFRRYLNDKAKGNQLSDWDRIAPPAQNQVVDYNELANSESVSFLNKLAVLKLNGGLGTSMGCVGPKSVIEVRDGMSFLDLSVRQIEYLNRTYNVNVPFVLMNSFNTDDDTQNIIKKYEGHNIDILTFNQSRYPRILKDSLLPAPKSFDSPISDWYPPGHGDVFESLYNSGILDTLIKRGVEIVFLSNVDNLGAVVDLRILQHMIDPNRFGPAPLIKLGNDFKKVSDFQKRIGSIPKIIELDHLTITGAVNLGRGVTLKGTVIIVATEGSTIDIPPGSILENVVVQGSLRLLEH
;
A
#
# COMPACT_ATOMS: atom_id res chain seq x y z
N MET A 1 5.92 74.26 -19.86
CA MET A 1 5.63 73.62 -18.56
C MET A 1 5.43 72.13 -18.84
N ALA A 2 6.40 71.22 -18.73
CA ALA A 2 7.57 71.10 -17.85
C ALA A 2 7.19 71.26 -16.36
N ALA A 3 7.64 70.28 -15.55
CA ALA A 3 7.43 70.08 -14.11
C ALA A 3 6.06 69.43 -13.78
N ALA A 4 5.91 68.42 -12.92
CA ALA A 4 6.80 67.61 -12.09
C ALA A 4 5.96 66.36 -11.71
N LEU A 5 6.47 65.13 -11.77
CA LEU A 5 6.98 64.43 -10.58
C LEU A 5 7.74 63.18 -11.03
N LYS A 6 9.07 63.26 -10.91
CA LYS A 6 9.99 62.11 -10.89
C LYS A 6 10.34 61.80 -9.43
N SER A 7 10.72 60.54 -9.20
CA SER A 7 11.31 59.94 -7.99
C SER A 7 10.29 59.41 -6.98
N ALA A 8 10.36 58.17 -6.50
CA ALA A 8 11.58 57.45 -6.13
C ALA A 8 11.55 55.96 -6.52
N LEU A 9 12.57 55.53 -7.26
CA LEU A 9 13.05 54.14 -7.24
C LEU A 9 14.55 54.19 -6.92
N PRO A 10 15.05 53.35 -5.99
CA PRO A 10 16.46 53.30 -5.59
C PRO A 10 17.40 53.08 -6.78
N SER A 11 18.55 53.75 -6.79
CA SER A 11 19.53 53.75 -7.90
C SER A 11 20.16 52.39 -8.22
N HIS A 12 19.88 51.35 -7.43
CA HIS A 12 20.42 50.00 -7.59
C HIS A 12 19.58 49.14 -8.56
N LEU A 13 18.42 49.63 -9.02
CA LEU A 13 17.48 48.90 -9.87
C LEU A 13 17.40 49.41 -11.33
N LYS A 14 18.36 50.22 -11.79
CA LYS A 14 18.45 50.51 -13.22
C LYS A 14 19.12 49.32 -13.93
N PRO A 15 18.49 48.69 -14.93
CA PRO A 15 19.17 47.70 -15.75
C PRO A 15 20.32 48.40 -16.50
N SER A 16 21.53 47.87 -16.35
CA SER A 16 22.69 48.32 -17.09
C SER A 16 22.43 48.19 -18.59
N SER A 17 22.72 49.26 -19.32
CA SER A 17 22.65 49.35 -20.78
C SER A 17 23.36 48.19 -21.47
N LEU A 18 22.68 47.65 -22.49
CA LEU A 18 23.09 46.58 -23.40
C LEU A 18 24.50 46.78 -23.98
N SER A 19 25.29 45.69 -24.00
CA SER A 19 26.35 45.47 -24.99
C SER A 19 25.74 44.73 -26.19
N PRO A 20 25.95 45.16 -27.45
CA PRO A 20 25.21 44.63 -28.59
C PRO A 20 25.92 43.43 -29.22
N ASN A 21 26.26 42.38 -28.45
CA ASN A 21 26.80 41.12 -28.97
C ASN A 21 26.68 39.98 -27.93
N GLY A 22 25.50 39.35 -27.84
CA GLY A 22 25.28 38.16 -27.03
C GLY A 22 24.19 37.27 -27.64
N ASP A 23 24.52 35.99 -27.84
CA ASP A 23 23.71 34.98 -28.53
C ASP A 23 22.28 34.82 -27.98
N PRO A 24 21.26 34.49 -28.82
CA PRO A 24 19.88 34.29 -28.37
C PRO A 24 19.65 33.03 -27.50
N ALA A 25 20.69 32.25 -27.20
CA ALA A 25 20.59 30.93 -26.57
C ALA A 25 20.67 30.95 -25.03
N GLU A 26 20.82 32.11 -24.39
CA GLU A 26 21.04 32.20 -22.92
C GLU A 26 19.76 32.35 -22.08
N PHE A 27 18.57 32.22 -22.70
CA PHE A 27 17.27 32.20 -22.00
C PHE A 27 16.72 30.77 -21.79
N ALA A 28 17.59 29.78 -21.65
CA ALA A 28 17.19 28.50 -21.08
C ALA A 28 16.78 28.73 -19.62
N ARG A 29 15.50 28.54 -19.31
CA ARG A 29 14.89 28.64 -17.97
C ARG A 29 15.80 27.99 -16.92
N LYS A 30 16.55 28.81 -16.17
CA LYS A 30 17.18 28.36 -14.91
C LYS A 30 16.05 28.02 -13.95
N HIS A 31 15.76 26.73 -13.83
CA HIS A 31 14.95 26.20 -12.75
C HIS A 31 15.68 26.54 -11.45
N HIS A 32 15.25 27.60 -10.76
CA HIS A 32 15.74 27.87 -9.42
C HIS A 32 15.30 26.70 -8.53
N GLY A 33 16.24 25.80 -8.21
CA GLY A 33 16.05 24.82 -7.15
C GLY A 33 15.71 25.53 -5.85
N LYS A 34 14.81 24.95 -5.05
CA LYS A 34 14.39 25.51 -3.76
C LYS A 34 15.62 25.81 -2.91
N THR A 35 15.72 27.02 -2.35
CA THR A 35 16.83 27.39 -1.46
C THR A 35 16.79 26.57 -0.18
N GLN A 36 17.93 26.38 0.49
CA GLN A 36 17.97 25.68 1.78
C GLN A 36 17.05 26.32 2.83
N SER A 37 16.91 27.65 2.80
CA SER A 37 15.97 28.38 3.67
C SER A 37 14.50 28.08 3.34
N HIS A 38 14.14 27.93 2.06
CA HIS A 38 12.80 27.54 1.64
C HIS A 38 12.47 26.10 2.09
N MET A 39 13.43 25.18 1.93
CA MET A 39 13.28 23.80 2.38
C MET A 39 13.16 23.71 3.92
N ALA A 40 13.96 24.48 4.67
CA ALA A 40 13.88 24.51 6.14
C ALA A 40 12.54 25.09 6.64
N PHE A 41 12.02 26.11 5.98
CA PHE A 41 10.70 26.69 6.29
C PHE A 41 9.55 25.72 5.98
N GLU A 42 9.59 25.03 4.83
CA GLU A 42 8.61 23.98 4.49
C GLU A 42 8.68 22.79 5.46
N ASN A 43 9.87 22.38 5.88
CA ASN A 43 10.03 21.30 6.86
C ASN A 43 9.50 21.70 8.27
N THR A 44 9.68 22.96 8.67
CA THR A 44 9.15 23.44 9.95
C THR A 44 7.63 23.55 9.92
N SER A 45 7.05 24.06 8.83
CA SER A 45 5.58 24.20 8.69
C SER A 45 4.88 22.85 8.60
N THR A 46 5.46 21.86 7.92
CA THR A 46 4.96 20.48 7.88
C THR A 46 5.00 19.82 9.27
N SER A 47 6.05 20.03 10.06
CA SER A 47 6.13 19.52 11.43
C SER A 47 5.04 20.11 12.34
N VAL A 48 4.77 21.41 12.22
CA VAL A 48 3.72 22.08 13.02
C VAL A 48 2.33 21.54 12.64
N ALA A 49 2.04 21.44 11.34
CA ALA A 49 0.77 20.90 10.86
C ALA A 49 0.55 19.44 11.32
N ALA A 50 1.60 18.62 11.29
CA ALA A 50 1.53 17.25 11.80
C ALA A 50 1.25 17.22 13.32
N SER A 51 1.89 18.07 14.12
CA SER A 51 1.61 18.13 15.56
C SER A 51 0.17 18.57 15.87
N GLN A 52 -0.35 19.57 15.14
CA GLN A 52 -1.74 20.01 15.29
C GLN A 52 -2.73 18.89 14.93
N MET A 53 -2.47 18.17 13.83
CA MET A 53 -3.27 17.00 13.45
C MET A 53 -3.24 15.92 14.53
N ARG A 54 -2.06 15.56 15.06
CA ARG A 54 -1.92 14.56 16.13
C ARG A 54 -2.79 14.91 17.34
N ASN A 55 -2.74 16.17 17.78
CA ASN A 55 -3.53 16.64 18.91
C ASN A 55 -5.04 16.57 18.61
N ALA A 56 -5.46 16.94 17.40
CA ALA A 56 -6.87 16.86 17.01
C ALA A 56 -7.38 15.41 16.97
N LEU A 57 -6.56 14.47 16.49
CA LEU A 57 -6.90 13.05 16.45
C LEU A 57 -6.97 12.42 17.84
N ASN A 58 -6.04 12.79 18.74
CA ASN A 58 -6.10 12.35 20.13
C ASN A 58 -7.38 12.84 20.82
N ASN A 59 -7.72 14.13 20.65
CA ASN A 59 -8.96 14.69 21.18
C ASN A 59 -10.20 13.97 20.63
N LEU A 60 -10.18 13.58 19.35
CA LEU A 60 -11.24 12.79 18.74
C LEU A 60 -11.34 11.40 19.39
N ALA A 61 -10.23 10.70 19.57
CA ALA A 61 -10.21 9.39 20.20
C ALA A 61 -10.66 9.42 21.67
N ASP A 62 -10.40 10.52 22.38
CA ASP A 62 -10.86 10.72 23.75
C ASP A 62 -12.38 10.92 23.87
N THR A 63 -13.08 11.19 22.77
CA THR A 63 -14.56 11.24 22.78
C THR A 63 -15.22 9.86 22.79
N VAL A 64 -14.46 8.78 22.52
CA VAL A 64 -14.98 7.40 22.52
C VAL A 64 -15.10 6.91 23.97
N SER A 65 -16.32 6.54 24.36
CA SER A 65 -16.61 6.11 25.73
C SER A 65 -16.28 4.63 25.98
N ASP A 66 -16.52 3.77 24.98
CA ASP A 66 -16.27 2.34 25.09
C ASP A 66 -14.76 2.01 24.94
N PRO A 67 -14.12 1.31 25.90
CA PRO A 67 -12.68 1.03 25.84
C PRO A 67 -12.24 0.17 24.65
N GLU A 68 -13.05 -0.80 24.22
CA GLU A 68 -12.70 -1.67 23.09
C GLU A 68 -12.80 -0.91 21.77
N GLN A 69 -13.90 -0.19 21.57
CA GLN A 69 -14.09 0.69 20.42
C GLN A 69 -13.04 1.80 20.38
N LYS A 70 -12.66 2.36 21.53
CA LYS A 70 -11.61 3.38 21.63
C LYS A 70 -10.29 2.84 21.09
N LYS A 71 -9.88 1.63 21.49
CA LYS A 71 -8.62 1.03 21.02
C LYS A 71 -8.61 0.80 19.51
N LEU A 72 -9.72 0.33 18.94
CA LEU A 72 -9.86 0.16 17.49
C LEU A 72 -9.77 1.51 16.77
N PHE A 73 -10.51 2.50 17.27
CA PHE A 73 -10.53 3.84 16.70
C PHE A 73 -9.17 4.56 16.82
N GLU A 74 -8.45 4.38 17.92
CA GLU A 74 -7.06 4.88 18.07
C GLU A 74 -6.14 4.30 16.99
N THR A 75 -6.28 3.00 16.69
CA THR A 75 -5.52 2.34 15.62
C THR A 75 -5.86 2.96 14.25
N GLU A 76 -7.13 3.23 13.97
CA GLU A 76 -7.54 3.93 12.75
C GLU A 76 -6.95 5.34 12.67
N MET A 77 -6.95 6.09 13.79
CA MET A 77 -6.40 7.44 13.86
C MET A 77 -4.87 7.46 13.68
N ASP A 78 -4.17 6.46 14.21
CA ASP A 78 -2.73 6.29 14.01
C ASP A 78 -2.39 5.99 12.54
N ASN A 79 -3.15 5.10 11.90
CA ASN A 79 -2.98 4.78 10.49
C ASN A 79 -3.28 5.99 9.59
N PHE A 80 -4.35 6.73 9.90
CA PHE A 80 -4.65 8.00 9.23
C PHE A 80 -3.54 9.03 9.42
N PHE A 81 -2.99 9.15 10.64
CA PHE A 81 -1.90 10.07 10.92
C PHE A 81 -0.64 9.74 10.12
N ALA A 82 -0.30 8.45 9.98
CA ALA A 82 0.80 8.00 9.14
C ALA A 82 0.59 8.40 7.67
N LEU A 83 -0.64 8.22 7.15
CA LEU A 83 -1.02 8.66 5.81
C LEU A 83 -0.91 10.18 5.64
N PHE A 84 -1.43 10.95 6.59
CA PHE A 84 -1.38 12.42 6.57
C PHE A 84 0.06 12.94 6.61
N ARG A 85 0.92 12.34 7.44
CA ARG A 85 2.34 12.69 7.49
C ARG A 85 3.04 12.41 6.17
N ARG A 86 2.74 11.26 5.53
CA ARG A 86 3.25 10.95 4.18
C ARG A 86 2.78 12.00 3.17
N TYR A 87 1.50 12.37 3.19
CA TYR A 87 0.94 13.42 2.33
C TYR A 87 1.68 14.75 2.49
N LEU A 88 1.95 15.21 3.72
CA LEU A 88 2.69 16.44 3.97
C LEU A 88 4.13 16.38 3.43
N ASN A 89 4.82 15.26 3.66
CA ASN A 89 6.18 15.05 3.16
C ASN A 89 6.24 15.06 1.62
N ASP A 90 5.30 14.40 0.98
CA ASP A 90 5.21 14.30 -0.48
C ASP A 90 4.84 15.65 -1.11
N LYS A 91 3.94 16.40 -0.46
CA LYS A 91 3.59 17.77 -0.86
C LYS A 91 4.80 18.73 -0.76
N ALA A 92 5.59 18.63 0.30
CA ALA A 92 6.78 19.46 0.48
C ALA A 92 7.86 19.16 -0.58
N LYS A 93 8.06 17.87 -0.91
CA LYS A 93 8.97 17.44 -1.97
C LYS A 93 8.50 17.86 -3.37
N GLY A 94 7.19 18.04 -3.54
CA GLY A 94 6.55 18.27 -4.84
C GLY A 94 6.42 16.94 -5.57
N ASN A 95 5.21 16.41 -5.67
CA ASN A 95 4.89 15.17 -6.39
C ASN A 95 5.08 15.34 -7.90
N GLN A 96 6.33 15.40 -8.34
CA GLN A 96 6.68 15.07 -9.70
C GLN A 96 7.23 13.65 -9.66
N LEU A 97 6.71 12.80 -10.55
CA LEU A 97 7.45 11.65 -11.08
C LEU A 97 8.73 12.24 -11.67
N SER A 98 9.73 12.44 -10.82
CA SER A 98 10.89 13.29 -11.08
C SER A 98 11.83 12.67 -12.11
N ASP A 99 11.55 11.43 -12.49
CA ASP A 99 12.43 10.61 -13.31
C ASP A 99 11.59 9.78 -14.28
N TRP A 100 10.94 10.48 -15.21
CA TRP A 100 10.17 9.85 -16.30
C TRP A 100 11.04 8.87 -17.11
N ASP A 101 12.34 9.18 -17.23
CA ASP A 101 13.33 8.38 -17.94
C ASP A 101 13.59 7.00 -17.29
N ARG A 102 13.14 6.79 -16.04
CA ARG A 102 13.21 5.49 -15.36
C ARG A 102 12.02 4.57 -15.62
N ILE A 103 10.99 5.05 -16.31
CA ILE A 103 9.83 4.24 -16.65
C ILE A 103 10.15 3.44 -17.91
N ALA A 104 10.04 2.11 -17.82
CA ALA A 104 10.24 1.20 -18.93
C ALA A 104 9.05 0.22 -19.03
N PRO A 105 8.74 -0.30 -20.24
CA PRO A 105 7.79 -1.40 -20.39
C PRO A 105 8.19 -2.59 -19.51
N PRO A 106 7.22 -3.35 -18.98
CA PRO A 106 7.52 -4.56 -18.21
C PRO A 106 8.32 -5.54 -19.06
N ALA A 107 9.27 -6.24 -18.45
CA ALA A 107 10.00 -7.31 -19.09
C ALA A 107 9.07 -8.47 -19.43
N GLN A 108 9.45 -9.30 -20.42
CA GLN A 108 8.61 -10.37 -20.97
C GLN A 108 8.19 -11.42 -19.92
N ASN A 109 8.92 -11.54 -18.80
CA ASN A 109 8.58 -12.44 -17.69
C ASN A 109 7.78 -11.78 -16.55
N GLN A 110 7.55 -10.47 -16.59
CA GLN A 110 6.81 -9.75 -15.54
C GLN A 110 5.30 -9.78 -15.77
N VAL A 111 4.87 -9.92 -17.02
CA VAL A 111 3.47 -10.04 -17.44
C VAL A 111 3.35 -11.27 -18.32
N VAL A 112 2.78 -12.34 -17.77
CA VAL A 112 2.59 -13.62 -18.46
C VAL A 112 1.28 -13.58 -19.24
N ASP A 113 1.29 -14.02 -20.50
CA ASP A 113 0.07 -14.14 -21.30
C ASP A 113 -0.82 -15.25 -20.74
N TYR A 114 -2.12 -14.97 -20.62
CA TYR A 114 -3.07 -15.94 -20.09
C TYR A 114 -3.12 -17.25 -20.88
N ASN A 115 -2.88 -17.20 -22.19
CA ASN A 115 -2.88 -18.38 -23.05
C ASN A 115 -1.71 -19.32 -22.75
N GLU A 116 -0.62 -18.82 -22.18
CA GLU A 116 0.56 -19.59 -21.79
C GLU A 116 0.38 -20.35 -20.47
N LEU A 117 -0.66 -20.04 -19.70
CA LEU A 117 -0.92 -20.71 -18.42
C LEU A 117 -1.28 -22.18 -18.63
N ALA A 118 -0.74 -23.07 -17.80
CA ALA A 118 -1.10 -24.48 -17.81
C ALA A 118 -2.62 -24.66 -17.59
N ASN A 119 -3.20 -25.70 -18.20
CA ASN A 119 -4.62 -26.04 -18.06
C ASN A 119 -4.82 -27.36 -17.29
N SER A 120 -3.92 -27.66 -16.34
CA SER A 120 -4.03 -28.85 -15.50
C SER A 120 -4.82 -28.50 -14.24
N GLU A 121 -6.11 -28.78 -14.24
CA GLU A 121 -7.01 -28.43 -13.13
C GLU A 121 -6.63 -29.12 -11.80
N SER A 122 -5.77 -28.51 -10.99
CA SER A 122 -5.47 -28.97 -9.65
C SER A 122 -6.49 -28.42 -8.65
N VAL A 123 -7.66 -29.05 -8.63
CA VAL A 123 -8.79 -28.75 -7.73
C VAL A 123 -8.36 -28.67 -6.25
N SER A 124 -7.30 -29.41 -5.87
CA SER A 124 -6.73 -29.40 -4.52
C SER A 124 -6.33 -28.01 -4.02
N PHE A 125 -6.03 -27.07 -4.92
CA PHE A 125 -5.62 -25.72 -4.57
C PHE A 125 -6.77 -24.82 -4.13
N LEU A 126 -8.02 -25.18 -4.42
CA LEU A 126 -9.19 -24.42 -3.97
C LEU A 126 -9.28 -24.33 -2.44
N ASN A 127 -8.79 -25.34 -1.72
CA ASN A 127 -8.76 -25.32 -0.25
C ASN A 127 -7.80 -24.26 0.32
N LYS A 128 -6.87 -23.76 -0.50
CA LYS A 128 -5.90 -22.71 -0.14
C LYS A 128 -6.37 -21.31 -0.56
N LEU A 129 -7.54 -21.19 -1.18
CA LEU A 129 -8.07 -19.95 -1.72
C LEU A 129 -9.17 -19.39 -0.80
N ALA A 130 -9.18 -18.07 -0.63
CA ALA A 130 -10.37 -17.32 -0.21
C ALA A 130 -10.73 -16.29 -1.27
N VAL A 131 -12.01 -15.98 -1.42
CA VAL A 131 -12.50 -14.96 -2.36
C VAL A 131 -12.96 -13.74 -1.57
N LEU A 132 -12.35 -12.58 -1.84
CA LEU A 132 -12.69 -11.32 -1.20
C LEU A 132 -13.34 -10.37 -2.22
N LYS A 133 -14.53 -9.88 -1.92
CA LYS A 133 -15.21 -8.85 -2.72
C LYS A 133 -15.20 -7.50 -1.99
N LEU A 134 -14.77 -6.47 -2.70
CA LEU A 134 -14.83 -5.07 -2.24
C LEU A 134 -16.28 -4.58 -2.32
N ASN A 135 -16.89 -4.35 -1.15
CA ASN A 135 -18.31 -4.02 -0.97
C ASN A 135 -18.52 -2.69 -0.20
N GLY A 136 -17.52 -1.80 -0.19
CA GLY A 136 -17.62 -0.46 0.42
C GLY A 136 -18.34 0.58 -0.45
N GLY A 137 -18.63 0.27 -1.71
CA GLY A 137 -19.21 1.20 -2.66
C GLY A 137 -20.73 1.33 -2.55
N LEU A 138 -21.22 2.57 -2.61
CA LEU A 138 -22.65 2.87 -2.68
C LEU A 138 -23.16 2.91 -4.12
N GLY A 139 -24.45 2.60 -4.29
CA GLY A 139 -25.17 2.67 -5.55
C GLY A 139 -25.58 4.09 -5.99
N THR A 140 -25.09 5.15 -5.34
CA THR A 140 -25.57 6.53 -5.53
C THR A 140 -25.38 7.05 -6.96
N SER A 141 -24.28 6.68 -7.63
CA SER A 141 -24.05 7.02 -9.04
C SER A 141 -25.10 6.42 -10.00
N MET A 142 -25.78 5.36 -9.56
CA MET A 142 -26.87 4.69 -10.29
C MET A 142 -28.26 5.11 -9.76
N GLY A 143 -28.32 6.08 -8.85
CA GLY A 143 -29.58 6.56 -8.26
C GLY A 143 -30.17 5.63 -7.19
N CYS A 144 -29.43 4.64 -6.72
CA CYS A 144 -29.89 3.70 -5.70
C CYS A 144 -29.39 4.12 -4.30
N VAL A 145 -30.23 3.87 -3.28
CA VAL A 145 -29.85 3.97 -1.87
C VAL A 145 -29.34 2.60 -1.41
N GLY A 146 -28.20 2.58 -0.72
CA GLY A 146 -27.58 1.36 -0.19
C GLY A 146 -26.35 0.85 -0.98
N PRO A 147 -25.85 -0.34 -0.63
CA PRO A 147 -24.66 -0.92 -1.24
C PRO A 147 -24.87 -1.19 -2.72
N LYS A 148 -23.83 -0.98 -3.54
CA LYS A 148 -23.89 -1.25 -4.99
C LYS A 148 -24.13 -2.73 -5.29
N SER A 149 -23.71 -3.61 -4.38
CA SER A 149 -23.85 -5.06 -4.53
C SER A 149 -25.28 -5.58 -4.56
N VAL A 150 -26.23 -4.81 -4.02
CA VAL A 150 -27.65 -5.19 -3.92
C VAL A 150 -28.45 -4.81 -5.16
N ILE A 151 -27.86 -4.02 -6.06
CA ILE A 151 -28.53 -3.60 -7.30
C ILE A 151 -28.82 -4.84 -8.15
N GLU A 152 -30.07 -4.99 -8.57
CA GLU A 152 -30.51 -6.04 -9.48
C GLU A 152 -29.83 -5.86 -10.85
N VAL A 153 -29.22 -6.93 -11.35
CA VAL A 153 -28.53 -6.95 -12.64
C VAL A 153 -29.29 -7.77 -13.67
N ARG A 154 -29.79 -8.95 -13.27
CA ARG A 154 -30.41 -9.89 -14.21
C ARG A 154 -31.37 -10.83 -13.48
N ASP A 155 -32.56 -11.01 -14.05
CA ASP A 155 -33.54 -12.03 -13.63
C ASP A 155 -33.85 -11.98 -12.12
N GLY A 156 -34.02 -10.79 -11.52
CA GLY A 156 -34.25 -10.64 -10.08
C GLY A 156 -33.00 -10.82 -9.21
N MET A 157 -31.82 -11.03 -9.79
CA MET A 157 -30.58 -11.27 -9.05
C MET A 157 -29.70 -10.04 -9.02
N SER A 158 -29.21 -9.73 -7.82
CA SER A 158 -28.20 -8.70 -7.57
C SER A 158 -26.77 -9.16 -7.89
N PHE A 159 -25.81 -8.23 -7.88
CA PHE A 159 -24.38 -8.58 -7.98
C PHE A 159 -23.94 -9.54 -6.87
N LEU A 160 -24.46 -9.34 -5.65
CA LEU A 160 -24.18 -10.22 -4.52
C LEU A 160 -24.76 -11.62 -4.74
N ASP A 161 -26.01 -11.71 -5.22
CA ASP A 161 -26.64 -13.00 -5.53
C ASP A 161 -25.83 -13.78 -6.57
N LEU A 162 -25.38 -13.11 -7.63
CA LEU A 162 -24.58 -13.74 -8.67
C LEU A 162 -23.23 -14.21 -8.13
N SER A 163 -22.57 -13.41 -7.29
CA SER A 163 -21.30 -13.78 -6.66
C SER A 163 -21.46 -14.99 -5.72
N VAL A 164 -22.49 -15.00 -4.88
CA VAL A 164 -22.80 -16.12 -3.99
C VAL A 164 -23.07 -17.39 -4.79
N ARG A 165 -23.86 -17.30 -5.86
CA ARG A 165 -24.16 -18.46 -6.74
C ARG A 165 -22.92 -19.00 -7.44
N GLN A 166 -21.99 -18.15 -7.86
CA GLN A 166 -20.73 -18.58 -8.47
C GLN A 166 -19.88 -19.40 -7.48
N ILE A 167 -19.74 -18.93 -6.24
CA ILE A 167 -18.96 -19.64 -5.21
C ILE A 167 -19.68 -20.89 -4.73
N GLU A 168 -21.00 -20.84 -4.56
CA GLU A 168 -21.78 -22.02 -4.23
C GLU A 168 -21.68 -23.11 -5.32
N TYR A 169 -21.74 -22.72 -6.59
CA TYR A 169 -21.53 -23.64 -7.71
C TYR A 169 -20.11 -24.25 -7.68
N LEU A 170 -19.09 -23.45 -7.40
CA LEU A 170 -17.70 -23.91 -7.24
C LEU A 170 -17.59 -24.95 -6.11
N ASN A 171 -18.13 -24.63 -4.93
CA ASN A 171 -18.12 -25.50 -3.75
C ASN A 171 -18.83 -26.83 -4.00
N ARG A 172 -19.99 -26.80 -4.67
CA ARG A 172 -20.75 -28.01 -5.01
C ARG A 172 -20.06 -28.86 -6.08
N THR A 173 -19.53 -28.23 -7.14
CA THR A 173 -18.90 -28.92 -8.27
C THR A 173 -17.63 -29.66 -7.84
N TYR A 174 -16.82 -29.02 -7.01
CA TYR A 174 -15.53 -29.57 -6.60
C TYR A 174 -15.53 -30.17 -5.19
N ASN A 175 -16.67 -30.16 -4.51
CA ASN A 175 -16.83 -30.62 -3.12
C ASN A 175 -15.79 -29.98 -2.17
N VAL A 176 -15.69 -28.65 -2.24
CA VAL A 176 -14.80 -27.81 -1.43
C VAL A 176 -15.61 -26.77 -0.65
N ASN A 177 -14.96 -26.08 0.29
CA ASN A 177 -15.55 -24.97 1.04
C ASN A 177 -14.64 -23.74 0.96
N VAL A 178 -14.77 -22.98 -0.13
CA VAL A 178 -14.03 -21.73 -0.33
C VAL A 178 -14.68 -20.61 0.48
N PRO A 179 -13.95 -19.95 1.40
CA PRO A 179 -14.47 -18.82 2.16
C PRO A 179 -14.78 -17.62 1.25
N PHE A 180 -15.95 -17.02 1.43
CA PHE A 180 -16.38 -15.82 0.72
C PHE A 180 -16.39 -14.62 1.66
N VAL A 181 -15.51 -13.66 1.44
CA VAL A 181 -15.27 -12.53 2.34
C VAL A 181 -15.79 -11.24 1.69
N LEU A 182 -16.60 -10.48 2.42
CA LEU A 182 -17.06 -9.15 2.00
C LEU A 182 -16.37 -8.07 2.84
N MET A 183 -15.67 -7.17 2.16
CA MET A 183 -15.12 -5.96 2.78
C MET A 183 -16.12 -4.81 2.65
N ASN A 184 -16.81 -4.51 3.73
CA ASN A 184 -17.84 -3.47 3.80
C ASN A 184 -17.24 -2.09 4.12
N SER A 185 -18.10 -1.09 4.19
CA SER A 185 -17.82 0.21 4.80
C SER A 185 -18.87 0.52 5.85
N PHE A 186 -18.64 1.51 6.72
CA PHE A 186 -19.67 2.02 7.61
C PHE A 186 -20.95 2.52 6.89
N ASN A 187 -20.92 2.71 5.57
CA ASN A 187 -22.11 3.05 4.78
C ASN A 187 -22.87 1.82 4.24
N THR A 188 -22.25 0.63 4.28
CA THR A 188 -22.78 -0.57 3.61
C THR A 188 -22.91 -1.77 4.53
N ASP A 189 -22.28 -1.74 5.71
CA ASP A 189 -22.20 -2.89 6.60
C ASP A 189 -23.57 -3.34 7.12
N ASP A 190 -24.35 -2.44 7.73
CA ASP A 190 -25.68 -2.78 8.28
C ASP A 190 -26.64 -3.36 7.23
N ASP A 191 -26.71 -2.74 6.05
CA ASP A 191 -27.51 -3.23 4.94
C ASP A 191 -27.03 -4.62 4.49
N THR A 192 -25.71 -4.80 4.38
CA THR A 192 -25.12 -6.08 3.98
C THR A 192 -25.42 -7.17 5.01
N GLN A 193 -25.30 -6.91 6.31
CA GLN A 193 -25.62 -7.87 7.38
C GLN A 193 -27.07 -8.35 7.32
N ASN A 194 -28.00 -7.47 6.93
CA ASN A 194 -29.40 -7.85 6.77
C ASN A 194 -29.64 -8.70 5.53
N ILE A 195 -28.93 -8.42 4.44
CA ILE A 195 -29.10 -9.14 3.16
C ILE A 195 -28.46 -10.52 3.21
N ILE A 196 -27.30 -10.68 3.84
CA ILE A 196 -26.59 -11.97 3.86
C ILE A 196 -27.38 -13.08 4.57
N LYS A 197 -28.32 -12.73 5.46
CA LYS A 197 -29.26 -13.68 6.11
C LYS A 197 -30.07 -14.48 5.09
N LYS A 198 -30.33 -13.91 3.90
CA LYS A 198 -30.97 -14.61 2.78
C LYS A 198 -30.22 -15.88 2.37
N TYR A 199 -28.90 -15.91 2.57
CA TYR A 199 -28.03 -17.00 2.18
C TYR A 199 -27.80 -18.02 3.30
N GLU A 200 -28.44 -17.87 4.47
CA GLU A 200 -28.42 -18.88 5.52
C GLU A 200 -28.97 -20.21 4.97
N GLY A 201 -28.17 -21.27 5.06
CA GLY A 201 -28.50 -22.60 4.52
C GLY A 201 -27.97 -22.89 3.11
N HIS A 202 -27.35 -21.92 2.43
CA HIS A 202 -26.58 -22.19 1.21
C HIS A 202 -25.22 -22.83 1.53
N ASN A 203 -24.63 -23.55 0.57
CA ASN A 203 -23.32 -24.20 0.75
C ASN A 203 -22.17 -23.20 0.54
N ILE A 204 -22.12 -22.18 1.38
CA ILE A 204 -21.13 -21.10 1.33
C ILE A 204 -20.88 -20.55 2.74
N ASP A 205 -19.61 -20.30 3.06
CA ASP A 205 -19.24 -19.61 4.30
C ASP A 205 -18.96 -18.13 3.99
N ILE A 206 -19.85 -17.24 4.45
CA ILE A 206 -19.77 -15.81 4.23
C ILE A 206 -19.17 -15.13 5.46
N LEU A 207 -17.99 -14.56 5.31
CA LEU A 207 -17.33 -13.72 6.32
C LEU A 207 -17.46 -12.26 5.92
N THR A 208 -17.60 -11.36 6.89
CA THR A 208 -17.71 -9.92 6.64
C THR A 208 -16.83 -9.16 7.61
N PHE A 209 -16.22 -8.08 7.13
CA PHE A 209 -15.54 -7.11 7.98
C PHE A 209 -15.71 -5.70 7.43
N ASN A 210 -15.57 -4.73 8.31
CA ASN A 210 -15.65 -3.34 7.95
C ASN A 210 -14.25 -2.77 7.70
N GLN A 211 -14.10 -1.96 6.66
CA GLN A 211 -12.87 -1.19 6.44
C GLN A 211 -12.81 0.02 7.38
N SER A 212 -11.63 0.62 7.49
CA SER A 212 -11.39 1.74 8.40
C SER A 212 -12.29 2.94 8.10
N ARG A 213 -12.54 3.78 9.11
CA ARG A 213 -13.26 5.06 8.97
C ARG A 213 -12.35 6.24 9.27
N TYR A 214 -11.98 7.01 8.23
CA TYR A 214 -11.07 8.15 8.39
C TYR A 214 -11.81 9.49 8.42
N PRO A 215 -11.32 10.48 9.19
CA PRO A 215 -11.91 11.80 9.23
C PRO A 215 -11.59 12.56 7.94
N ARG A 216 -12.60 13.19 7.34
CA ARG A 216 -12.36 14.15 6.25
C ARG A 216 -11.59 15.34 6.80
N ILE A 217 -10.78 15.95 5.94
CA ILE A 217 -10.00 17.14 6.28
C ILE A 217 -10.63 18.36 5.61
N LEU A 218 -10.79 19.45 6.36
CA LEU A 218 -11.16 20.75 5.79
C LEU A 218 -9.98 21.33 5.02
N LYS A 219 -10.20 21.67 3.74
CA LYS A 219 -9.13 22.11 2.83
C LYS A 219 -8.36 23.33 3.34
N ASP A 220 -9.05 24.28 3.96
CA ASP A 220 -8.45 25.56 4.35
C ASP A 220 -7.66 25.47 5.67
N SER A 221 -8.16 24.71 6.65
CA SER A 221 -7.51 24.57 7.96
C SER A 221 -6.56 23.37 8.06
N LEU A 222 -6.69 22.39 7.16
CA LEU A 222 -6.02 21.10 7.23
C LEU A 222 -6.29 20.32 8.53
N LEU A 223 -7.41 20.60 9.19
CA LEU A 223 -7.84 19.92 10.41
C LEU A 223 -9.00 18.94 10.11
N PRO A 224 -9.22 17.93 10.98
CA PRO A 224 -10.38 17.05 10.89
C PRO A 224 -11.69 17.85 10.89
N ALA A 225 -12.57 17.49 9.97
CA ALA A 225 -13.96 17.93 9.94
C ALA A 225 -14.74 17.47 11.18
N PRO A 226 -14.74 16.17 11.56
CA PRO A 226 -15.47 15.73 12.74
C PRO A 226 -14.88 16.31 14.03
N LYS A 227 -15.72 16.50 15.04
CA LYS A 227 -15.32 17.00 16.38
C LYS A 227 -15.43 15.95 17.47
N SER A 228 -16.15 14.88 17.20
CA SER A 228 -16.36 13.72 18.08
C SER A 228 -16.53 12.46 17.25
N PHE A 229 -16.44 11.29 17.90
CA PHE A 229 -16.68 9.99 17.28
C PHE A 229 -18.07 9.87 16.64
N ASP A 230 -19.09 10.47 17.27
CA ASP A 230 -20.49 10.47 16.82
C ASP A 230 -20.82 11.62 15.85
N SER A 231 -19.80 12.34 15.34
CA SER A 231 -20.01 13.37 14.33
C SER A 231 -20.68 12.78 13.07
N PRO A 232 -21.44 13.59 12.30
CA PRO A 232 -22.19 13.12 11.15
C PRO A 232 -21.37 12.23 10.20
N ILE A 233 -22.00 11.18 9.68
CA ILE A 233 -21.39 10.21 8.75
C ILE A 233 -20.71 10.92 7.55
N SER A 234 -21.25 12.06 7.12
CA SER A 234 -20.71 12.91 6.05
C SER A 234 -19.31 13.48 6.32
N ASP A 235 -18.89 13.54 7.58
CA ASP A 235 -17.59 14.06 8.00
C ASP A 235 -16.50 12.97 7.95
N TRP A 236 -16.91 11.74 7.66
CA TRP A 236 -16.05 10.58 7.54
C TRP A 236 -15.95 10.10 6.09
N TYR A 237 -14.95 9.28 5.81
CA TYR A 237 -14.84 8.57 4.55
C TYR A 237 -14.12 7.22 4.73
N PRO A 238 -14.48 6.19 3.94
CA PRO A 238 -13.67 4.99 3.84
C PRO A 238 -12.39 5.32 3.05
N PRO A 239 -11.19 4.93 3.50
CA PRO A 239 -9.91 5.27 2.87
C PRO A 239 -9.61 4.57 1.52
N GLY A 240 -10.67 4.12 0.82
CA GLY A 240 -10.58 3.41 -0.45
C GLY A 240 -10.12 1.97 -0.28
N HIS A 241 -10.09 1.23 -1.40
CA HIS A 241 -9.81 -0.20 -1.39
C HIS A 241 -8.37 -0.58 -0.98
N GLY A 242 -7.45 0.38 -0.87
CA GLY A 242 -6.08 0.14 -0.40
C GLY A 242 -6.01 -0.20 1.10
N ASP A 243 -7.05 0.15 1.86
CA ASP A 243 -7.17 -0.18 3.29
C ASP A 243 -7.46 -1.65 3.57
N VAL A 244 -7.74 -2.44 2.52
CA VAL A 244 -8.02 -3.88 2.63
C VAL A 244 -6.97 -4.62 3.46
N PHE A 245 -5.69 -4.24 3.38
CA PHE A 245 -4.62 -4.92 4.13
C PHE A 245 -4.70 -4.67 5.63
N GLU A 246 -4.83 -3.40 6.03
CA GLU A 246 -4.91 -2.99 7.43
C GLU A 246 -6.21 -3.48 8.07
N SER A 247 -7.34 -3.30 7.40
CA SER A 247 -8.65 -3.72 7.91
C SER A 247 -8.82 -5.25 7.96
N LEU A 248 -8.26 -6.00 7.00
CA LEU A 248 -8.27 -7.46 7.05
C LEU A 248 -7.40 -8.00 8.22
N TYR A 249 -6.28 -7.33 8.50
CA TYR A 249 -5.44 -7.65 9.66
C TYR A 249 -6.16 -7.32 10.97
N ASN A 250 -6.66 -6.09 11.13
CA ASN A 250 -7.29 -5.60 12.34
C ASN A 250 -8.60 -6.32 12.69
N SER A 251 -9.33 -6.83 11.69
CA SER A 251 -10.55 -7.61 11.90
C SER A 251 -10.31 -9.02 12.47
N GLY A 252 -9.07 -9.53 12.45
CA GLY A 252 -8.76 -10.91 12.83
C GLY A 252 -9.22 -11.97 11.82
N ILE A 253 -9.83 -11.55 10.70
CA ILE A 253 -10.19 -12.47 9.61
C ILE A 253 -8.93 -13.03 8.96
N LEU A 254 -7.86 -12.24 8.82
CA LEU A 254 -6.60 -12.74 8.28
C LEU A 254 -6.10 -13.98 9.05
N ASP A 255 -6.05 -13.91 10.38
CA ASP A 255 -5.63 -15.02 11.23
C ASP A 255 -6.59 -16.21 11.10
N THR A 256 -7.88 -15.94 10.95
CA THR A 256 -8.91 -16.98 10.74
C THR A 256 -8.70 -17.72 9.42
N LEU A 257 -8.41 -16.99 8.34
CA LEU A 257 -8.11 -17.58 7.03
C LEU A 257 -6.81 -18.39 7.06
N ILE A 258 -5.75 -17.86 7.67
CA ILE A 258 -4.47 -18.58 7.82
C ILE A 258 -4.65 -19.86 8.63
N LYS A 259 -5.39 -19.83 9.74
CA LYS A 259 -5.69 -21.03 10.56
C LYS A 259 -6.47 -22.10 9.80
N ARG A 260 -7.27 -21.70 8.80
CA ARG A 260 -8.00 -22.62 7.92
C ARG A 260 -7.14 -23.20 6.80
N GLY A 261 -5.87 -22.78 6.68
CA GLY A 261 -4.97 -23.23 5.62
C GLY A 261 -5.10 -22.44 4.30
N VAL A 262 -5.73 -21.28 4.34
CA VAL A 262 -5.77 -20.37 3.19
C VAL A 262 -4.41 -19.69 3.02
N GLU A 263 -3.88 -19.73 1.80
CA GLU A 263 -2.60 -19.12 1.43
C GLU A 263 -2.79 -17.92 0.48
N ILE A 264 -3.89 -17.88 -0.27
CA ILE A 264 -4.14 -16.88 -1.32
C ILE A 264 -5.53 -16.27 -1.17
N VAL A 265 -5.62 -14.95 -1.35
CA VAL A 265 -6.88 -14.22 -1.45
C VAL A 265 -7.07 -13.72 -2.87
N PHE A 266 -8.15 -14.11 -3.52
CA PHE A 266 -8.61 -13.53 -4.78
C PHE A 266 -9.46 -12.29 -4.49
N LEU A 267 -8.89 -11.11 -4.76
CA LEU A 267 -9.54 -9.81 -4.52
C LEU A 267 -10.17 -9.27 -5.80
N SER A 268 -11.45 -8.89 -5.74
CA SER A 268 -12.09 -8.15 -6.84
C SER A 268 -13.19 -7.21 -6.34
N ASN A 269 -13.64 -6.29 -7.20
CA ASN A 269 -14.88 -5.56 -6.92
C ASN A 269 -16.09 -6.48 -7.00
N VAL A 270 -17.13 -6.16 -6.24
CA VAL A 270 -18.42 -6.87 -6.28
C VAL A 270 -19.21 -6.59 -7.56
N ASP A 271 -19.02 -5.42 -8.18
CA ASP A 271 -19.68 -5.02 -9.42
C ASP A 271 -19.01 -5.58 -10.69
N ASN A 272 -17.90 -6.29 -10.55
CA ASN A 272 -17.24 -6.99 -11.66
C ASN A 272 -17.69 -8.45 -11.72
N LEU A 273 -18.75 -8.72 -12.50
CA LEU A 273 -19.28 -10.08 -12.70
C LEU A 273 -18.34 -11.02 -13.46
N GLY A 274 -17.37 -10.47 -14.21
CA GLY A 274 -16.35 -11.25 -14.92
C GLY A 274 -15.22 -11.74 -14.02
N ALA A 275 -15.13 -11.23 -12.79
CA ALA A 275 -14.13 -11.65 -11.80
C ALA A 275 -14.56 -12.96 -11.11
N VAL A 276 -14.52 -14.05 -11.88
CA VAL A 276 -14.72 -15.42 -11.41
C VAL A 276 -13.40 -16.05 -10.97
N VAL A 277 -13.47 -17.10 -10.15
CA VAL A 277 -12.28 -17.87 -9.77
C VAL A 277 -11.75 -18.60 -11.01
N ASP A 278 -10.52 -18.29 -11.39
CA ASP A 278 -9.83 -18.91 -12.51
C ASP A 278 -8.80 -19.92 -12.00
N LEU A 279 -9.00 -21.20 -12.31
CA LEU A 279 -8.14 -22.28 -11.85
C LEU A 279 -6.74 -22.25 -12.47
N ARG A 280 -6.58 -21.72 -13.69
CA ARG A 280 -5.28 -21.60 -14.38
C ARG A 280 -4.42 -20.55 -13.69
N ILE A 281 -5.04 -19.42 -13.33
CA ILE A 281 -4.37 -18.38 -12.55
C ILE A 281 -4.02 -18.90 -11.15
N LEU A 282 -4.97 -19.55 -10.47
CA LEU A 282 -4.74 -20.11 -9.13
C LEU A 282 -3.59 -21.13 -9.13
N GLN A 283 -3.61 -22.06 -10.09
CA GLN A 283 -2.54 -23.03 -10.26
C GLN A 283 -1.20 -22.32 -10.47
N HIS A 284 -1.15 -21.38 -11.42
CA HIS A 284 0.08 -20.63 -11.67
C HIS A 284 0.57 -19.90 -10.41
N MET A 285 -0.33 -19.38 -9.56
CA MET A 285 0.04 -18.75 -8.29
C MET A 285 0.62 -19.70 -7.24
N ILE A 286 0.19 -20.97 -7.21
CA ILE A 286 0.61 -21.93 -6.18
C ILE A 286 1.73 -22.84 -6.67
N ASP A 287 1.88 -23.03 -7.98
CA ASP A 287 2.89 -23.90 -8.55
C ASP A 287 4.29 -23.49 -8.05
N PRO A 288 4.99 -24.35 -7.30
CA PRO A 288 6.32 -24.06 -6.78
C PRO A 288 7.37 -23.86 -7.88
N ASN A 289 7.04 -24.19 -9.14
CA ASN A 289 7.87 -23.85 -10.29
C ASN A 289 7.79 -22.36 -10.68
N ARG A 290 6.88 -21.58 -10.09
CA ARG A 290 6.78 -20.13 -10.32
C ARG A 290 7.83 -19.37 -9.50
N PHE A 291 7.96 -19.74 -8.24
CA PHE A 291 8.98 -19.32 -7.28
C PHE A 291 9.06 -20.46 -6.27
N GLY A 292 10.26 -20.90 -5.88
CA GLY A 292 10.42 -21.92 -4.86
C GLY A 292 9.63 -21.58 -3.56
N PRO A 293 9.53 -22.52 -2.60
CA PRO A 293 8.96 -22.20 -1.29
C PRO A 293 9.55 -20.90 -0.75
N ALA A 294 8.75 -20.10 -0.01
CA ALA A 294 9.21 -18.82 0.53
C ALA A 294 10.63 -18.95 1.10
N PRO A 295 11.57 -18.07 0.71
CA PRO A 295 12.97 -18.29 1.02
C PRO A 295 13.17 -18.42 2.52
N LEU A 296 13.97 -19.41 2.93
CA LEU A 296 14.35 -19.56 4.32
C LEU A 296 15.35 -18.45 4.67
N ILE A 297 14.90 -17.41 5.35
CA ILE A 297 15.75 -16.28 5.78
C ILE A 297 16.10 -16.42 7.26
N LYS A 298 17.41 -16.54 7.56
CA LYS A 298 18.00 -16.56 8.90
C LYS A 298 18.96 -15.39 9.05
N LEU A 299 18.56 -14.38 9.82
CA LEU A 299 19.42 -13.27 10.17
C LEU A 299 19.95 -13.46 11.60
N GLY A 300 21.25 -13.27 11.79
CA GLY A 300 21.92 -13.41 13.07
C GLY A 300 21.56 -12.31 14.08
N ASN A 301 22.13 -12.40 15.28
CA ASN A 301 21.83 -11.49 16.39
C ASN A 301 22.04 -10.01 16.07
N ASP A 302 22.97 -9.68 15.16
CA ASP A 302 23.25 -8.34 14.65
C ASP A 302 22.08 -7.66 13.93
N PHE A 303 21.03 -8.41 13.58
CA PHE A 303 19.82 -7.94 12.89
C PHE A 303 18.56 -8.05 13.77
N LYS A 304 18.71 -8.47 15.04
CA LYS A 304 17.57 -8.75 15.93
C LYS A 304 16.77 -7.49 16.28
N LYS A 305 17.42 -6.33 16.37
CA LYS A 305 16.76 -5.04 16.59
C LYS A 305 16.47 -4.37 15.25
N VAL A 306 15.28 -3.77 15.12
CA VAL A 306 14.86 -3.05 13.92
C VAL A 306 15.83 -1.92 13.54
N SER A 307 16.38 -1.21 14.54
CA SER A 307 17.38 -0.15 14.31
C SER A 307 18.66 -0.69 13.65
N ASP A 308 19.11 -1.86 14.07
CA ASP A 308 20.34 -2.48 13.57
C ASP A 308 20.10 -3.09 12.18
N PHE A 309 18.92 -3.70 11.97
CA PHE A 309 18.47 -4.16 10.65
C PHE A 309 18.45 -3.03 9.63
N GLN A 310 17.80 -1.91 9.94
CA GLN A 310 17.70 -0.76 9.02
C GLN A 310 19.05 -0.10 8.75
N LYS A 311 19.94 -0.06 9.75
CA LYS A 311 21.30 0.47 9.59
C LYS A 311 22.13 -0.40 8.65
N ARG A 312 21.99 -1.71 8.72
CA ARG A 312 22.76 -2.70 7.94
C ARG A 312 22.16 -2.97 6.55
N ILE A 313 20.85 -2.79 6.39
CA ILE A 313 20.11 -2.98 5.14
C ILE A 313 19.39 -1.67 4.81
N GLY A 314 20.14 -0.73 4.23
CA GLY A 314 19.60 0.59 3.86
C GLY A 314 18.64 0.56 2.67
N SER A 315 18.59 -0.55 1.93
CA SER A 315 17.65 -0.82 0.83
C SER A 315 17.42 -2.33 0.77
N ILE A 316 16.16 -2.75 0.68
CA ILE A 316 15.79 -4.17 0.61
C ILE A 316 16.40 -4.78 -0.67
N PRO A 317 17.18 -5.86 -0.58
CA PRO A 317 17.74 -6.53 -1.74
C PRO A 317 16.64 -7.23 -2.56
N LYS A 318 16.92 -7.48 -3.85
CA LYS A 318 16.04 -8.28 -4.71
C LYS A 318 16.22 -9.76 -4.34
N ILE A 319 15.16 -10.41 -3.87
CA ILE A 319 15.16 -11.80 -3.39
C ILE A 319 14.17 -12.70 -4.13
N ILE A 320 13.77 -12.30 -5.34
CA ILE A 320 12.71 -12.97 -6.09
C ILE A 320 13.08 -14.41 -6.52
N GLU A 321 14.37 -14.68 -6.70
CA GLU A 321 14.91 -16.00 -7.06
C GLU A 321 15.70 -16.62 -5.88
N LEU A 322 15.44 -16.19 -4.64
CA LEU A 322 16.14 -16.69 -3.45
C LEU A 322 15.46 -17.96 -2.93
N ASP A 323 16.25 -18.96 -2.54
CA ASP A 323 15.79 -20.18 -1.85
C ASP A 323 16.15 -20.16 -0.36
N HIS A 324 17.38 -19.78 -0.02
CA HIS A 324 17.89 -19.77 1.36
C HIS A 324 18.85 -18.60 1.57
N LEU A 325 18.63 -17.80 2.62
CA LEU A 325 19.55 -16.76 3.06
C LEU A 325 19.94 -16.96 4.52
N THR A 326 21.25 -17.10 4.79
CA THR A 326 21.80 -17.00 6.14
C THR A 326 22.75 -15.82 6.21
N ILE A 327 22.55 -14.89 7.14
CA ILE A 327 23.51 -13.81 7.41
C ILE A 327 23.91 -13.86 8.89
N THR A 328 25.19 -14.02 9.18
CA THR A 328 25.73 -14.02 10.55
C THR A 328 26.90 -13.05 10.70
N GLY A 329 26.95 -12.38 11.86
CA GLY A 329 27.94 -11.35 12.19
C GLY A 329 27.61 -9.97 11.59
N ALA A 330 28.56 -9.06 11.69
CA ALA A 330 28.40 -7.67 11.25
C ALA A 330 28.48 -7.54 9.72
N VAL A 331 27.35 -7.72 9.04
CA VAL A 331 27.23 -7.59 7.57
C VAL A 331 26.43 -6.34 7.21
N ASN A 332 26.85 -5.60 6.20
CA ASN A 332 26.12 -4.47 5.62
C ASN A 332 25.81 -4.77 4.15
N LEU A 333 24.58 -4.50 3.70
CA LEU A 333 24.15 -4.66 2.32
C LEU A 333 24.02 -3.29 1.64
N GLY A 334 24.80 -3.09 0.58
CA GLY A 334 24.67 -1.93 -0.30
C GLY A 334 23.32 -1.88 -1.03
N ARG A 335 23.03 -0.73 -1.65
CA ARG A 335 21.79 -0.56 -2.42
C ARG A 335 21.79 -1.42 -3.68
N GLY A 336 20.62 -1.94 -4.04
CA GLY A 336 20.44 -2.67 -5.30
C GLY A 336 21.08 -4.07 -5.35
N VAL A 337 21.45 -4.63 -4.20
CA VAL A 337 21.95 -6.02 -4.11
C VAL A 337 20.86 -7.01 -4.56
N THR A 338 21.27 -8.05 -5.28
CA THR A 338 20.40 -9.16 -5.73
C THR A 338 20.90 -10.48 -5.14
N LEU A 339 20.00 -11.27 -4.56
CA LEU A 339 20.32 -12.55 -3.93
C LEU A 339 19.51 -13.66 -4.62
N LYS A 340 20.17 -14.74 -5.02
CA LYS A 340 19.60 -15.85 -5.79
C LYS A 340 20.05 -17.21 -5.25
N GLY A 341 19.16 -18.20 -5.30
CA GLY A 341 19.42 -19.57 -4.85
C GLY A 341 19.77 -19.64 -3.36
N THR A 342 20.85 -20.33 -3.01
CA THR A 342 21.36 -20.39 -1.63
C THR A 342 22.49 -19.39 -1.40
N VAL A 343 22.26 -18.40 -0.53
CA VAL A 343 23.26 -17.39 -0.14
C VAL A 343 23.55 -17.48 1.36
N ILE A 344 24.83 -17.63 1.72
CA ILE A 344 25.27 -17.64 3.12
C ILE A 344 26.37 -16.60 3.28
N ILE A 345 26.19 -15.62 4.17
CA ILE A 345 27.17 -14.56 4.45
C ILE A 345 27.56 -14.64 5.91
N VAL A 346 28.85 -14.87 6.18
CA VAL A 346 29.40 -15.05 7.53
C VAL A 346 30.54 -14.06 7.74
N ALA A 347 30.27 -12.97 8.45
CA ALA A 347 31.32 -12.10 8.96
C ALA A 347 32.04 -12.80 10.12
N THR A 348 33.38 -12.86 10.04
CA THR A 348 34.18 -13.48 11.11
C THR A 348 34.07 -12.65 12.40
N GLU A 349 34.25 -13.27 13.57
CA GLU A 349 34.15 -12.57 14.85
C GLU A 349 35.09 -11.36 14.91
N GLY A 350 34.57 -10.20 15.33
CA GLY A 350 35.29 -8.92 15.33
C GLY A 350 35.50 -8.27 13.96
N SER A 351 35.05 -8.89 12.87
CA SER A 351 35.16 -8.38 11.50
C SER A 351 33.84 -7.84 10.97
N THR A 352 33.90 -7.08 9.88
CA THR A 352 32.71 -6.56 9.18
C THR A 352 32.81 -6.95 7.69
N ILE A 353 31.67 -7.26 7.07
CA ILE A 353 31.57 -7.46 5.63
C ILE A 353 30.60 -6.42 5.06
N ASP A 354 31.11 -5.55 4.20
CA ASP A 354 30.33 -4.62 3.39
C ASP A 354 30.12 -5.21 2.00
N ILE A 355 28.89 -5.64 1.69
CA ILE A 355 28.52 -6.08 0.34
C ILE A 355 28.33 -4.84 -0.54
N PRO A 356 29.12 -4.70 -1.63
CA PRO A 356 29.06 -3.52 -2.48
C PRO A 356 27.65 -3.28 -3.07
N PRO A 357 27.27 -2.02 -3.34
CA PRO A 357 26.05 -1.72 -4.09
C PRO A 357 26.00 -2.41 -5.45
N GLY A 358 24.83 -2.92 -5.83
CA GLY A 358 24.60 -3.61 -7.10
C GLY A 358 25.17 -5.03 -7.21
N SER A 359 25.78 -5.57 -6.15
CA SER A 359 26.29 -6.95 -6.16
C SER A 359 25.18 -7.98 -6.39
N ILE A 360 25.50 -9.00 -7.18
CA ILE A 360 24.63 -10.17 -7.42
C ILE A 360 25.31 -11.38 -6.77
N LEU A 361 24.65 -11.97 -5.78
CA LEU A 361 25.12 -13.17 -5.08
C LEU A 361 24.20 -14.33 -5.42
N GLU A 362 24.75 -15.37 -6.03
CA GLU A 362 23.99 -16.54 -6.49
C GLU A 362 24.72 -17.81 -6.08
N ASN A 363 24.03 -18.69 -5.34
CA ASN A 363 24.55 -20.00 -4.92
C ASN A 363 25.95 -19.95 -4.30
N VAL A 364 26.15 -19.02 -3.35
CA VAL A 364 27.47 -18.65 -2.83
C VAL A 364 27.53 -18.58 -1.31
N VAL A 365 28.68 -18.96 -0.76
CA VAL A 365 29.07 -18.72 0.63
C VAL A 365 30.13 -17.63 0.66
N VAL A 366 29.83 -16.49 1.30
CA VAL A 366 30.74 -15.36 1.48
C VAL A 366 31.20 -15.35 2.93
N GLN A 367 32.49 -15.52 3.16
CA GLN A 367 33.09 -15.48 4.50
C GLN A 367 34.33 -14.60 4.50
N GLY A 368 34.52 -13.82 5.56
CA GLY A 368 35.75 -13.06 5.80
C GLY A 368 35.52 -11.69 6.40
N SER A 369 36.33 -10.73 5.94
CA SER A 369 36.29 -9.33 6.34
C SER A 369 36.50 -8.44 5.12
N LEU A 370 35.56 -7.54 4.85
CA LEU A 370 35.64 -6.56 3.77
C LEU A 370 35.04 -5.25 4.26
N ARG A 371 35.82 -4.17 4.23
CA ARG A 371 35.34 -2.83 4.59
C ARG A 371 35.47 -1.89 3.42
N LEU A 372 34.35 -1.29 3.02
CA LEU A 372 34.32 -0.28 1.96
C LEU A 372 34.47 1.10 2.60
N LEU A 373 35.45 1.88 2.11
CA LEU A 373 35.65 3.27 2.51
C LEU A 373 35.24 4.16 1.33
N GLU A 374 34.55 5.26 1.61
CA GLU A 374 34.31 6.29 0.59
C GLU A 374 35.65 6.94 0.21
N HIS A 375 35.89 7.11 -1.08
CA HIS A 375 37.06 7.78 -1.63
C HIS A 375 36.84 9.27 -1.78
#